data_AF-Q1PQF1-F1
#
_entry.id   AF-Q1PQF1-F1
#
_cell.length_a   1.000
_cell.length_b   1.000
_cell.length_c   1.000
_cell.angle_alpha   90.00
_cell.angle_beta   90.00
_cell.angle_gamma   90.00
#
_symmetry.space_group_name_H-M   'P 1'
#
loop_
_entity.id
_entity.type
_entity.pdbx_description
1 polymer ?
#
loop_
_entity_poly.entity_id
_entity_poly.type
_entity_poly.pdbx_seq_one_letter_code
_entity_poly.pdbx_strand_id
1 'polypeptide(L)'
;PGMRCMKMDFLSSYVIGFNGFEDIATSIFTVYQAASQEGWVFIMYRAIDSLPAWRAAFYFSTMIFFLAWLVKNVFIAVITETFNEIRVQFQQMWGARGHIQKTAASQILSGNDSGWRLVTIDDNKHGGLAPETCHAILRSPYFRMLVMTVILANGIVTATMTFKHDGRPRSVFYERYYYIELVFTCLLDLETLFKIYCLGWRGYYKHSIHKFELLLAAGTTLHIVPMFYPSGLTYFQVLRVVRLIKASPMLEGFVYKIFGPGKKLGSLIIFTMCLLIISSSISMQLFCFLCDFTKFESFPEAFMSMFQILTQEAWVEVMDETMIRTSKTLTPLVAVYFILYHLFVTLIVLSLF
;
A
#
# COMPACT_ATOMS: atom_id res chain seq x y z
N PRO A 1 48.58 -4.91 -17.88
CA PRO A 1 49.11 -5.08 -19.25
C PRO A 1 48.64 -6.41 -19.84
N GLY A 2 47.66 -6.38 -20.74
CA GLY A 2 47.07 -7.60 -21.32
C GLY A 2 45.64 -7.44 -21.82
N MET A 3 44.92 -6.39 -21.42
CA MET A 3 43.59 -6.06 -21.94
C MET A 3 43.70 -5.02 -23.06
N ARG A 4 42.98 -5.25 -24.17
CA ARG A 4 42.88 -4.34 -25.32
C ARG A 4 41.41 -4.01 -25.54
N CYS A 5 41.07 -2.73 -25.70
CA CYS A 5 39.73 -2.32 -26.09
C CYS A 5 39.49 -2.73 -27.56
N MET A 6 38.43 -3.51 -27.81
CA MET A 6 38.03 -3.97 -29.13
C MET A 6 36.51 -3.85 -29.26
N LYS A 7 36.05 -3.50 -30.45
CA LYS A 7 34.61 -3.42 -30.75
C LYS A 7 34.05 -4.85 -30.88
N MET A 8 32.98 -5.16 -30.15
CA MET A 8 32.39 -6.51 -30.11
C MET A 8 31.31 -6.71 -31.18
N ASP A 9 31.60 -6.37 -32.44
CA ASP A 9 30.64 -6.45 -33.56
C ASP A 9 30.20 -7.88 -33.91
N PHE A 10 30.88 -8.90 -33.36
CA PHE A 10 30.56 -10.31 -33.57
C PHE A 10 29.50 -10.85 -32.60
N LEU A 11 29.14 -10.09 -31.56
CA LEU A 11 28.10 -10.47 -30.61
C LEU A 11 26.74 -9.95 -31.09
N SER A 12 25.70 -10.79 -30.97
CA SER A 12 24.34 -10.35 -31.30
C SER A 12 23.77 -9.44 -30.21
N SER A 13 22.79 -8.59 -30.55
CA SER A 13 22.09 -7.72 -29.58
C SER A 13 21.44 -8.49 -28.42
N TYR A 14 21.16 -9.79 -28.58
CA TYR A 14 20.66 -10.67 -27.52
C TYR A 14 21.72 -10.97 -26.43
N VAL A 15 22.99 -10.71 -26.73
CA VAL A 15 24.12 -10.86 -25.81
C VAL A 15 24.63 -9.50 -25.33
N ILE A 16 24.57 -8.47 -26.18
CA ILE A 16 25.01 -7.09 -25.86
C ILE A 16 23.94 -6.35 -25.02
N GLY A 17 22.67 -6.72 -25.18
CA GLY A 17 21.50 -6.04 -24.60
C GLY A 17 20.78 -5.16 -25.64
N PHE A 18 19.55 -4.76 -25.31
CA PHE A 18 18.70 -3.93 -26.20
C PHE A 18 18.90 -2.42 -26.00
N ASN A 19 19.74 -2.01 -25.05
CA ASN A 19 20.00 -0.61 -24.72
C ASN A 19 21.18 -0.08 -25.54
N GLY A 20 21.00 1.06 -26.20
CA GLY A 20 22.02 1.64 -27.06
C GLY A 20 21.55 2.87 -27.82
N PHE A 21 22.50 3.48 -28.54
CA PHE A 21 22.28 4.70 -29.33
C PHE A 21 22.69 4.50 -30.80
N GLU A 22 22.58 3.27 -31.31
CA GLU A 22 22.95 2.92 -32.68
C GLU A 22 21.92 3.44 -33.69
N ASP A 23 20.64 3.19 -33.40
CA ASP A 23 19.50 3.58 -34.23
C ASP A 23 18.57 4.53 -33.48
N ILE A 24 17.74 5.28 -34.20
CA ILE A 24 16.78 6.19 -33.60
C ILE A 24 15.75 5.46 -32.72
N ALA A 25 15.28 4.29 -33.13
CA ALA A 25 14.28 3.52 -32.37
C ALA A 25 14.88 3.01 -31.04
N THR A 26 16.06 2.40 -31.09
CA THR A 26 16.83 1.92 -29.93
C THR A 26 17.21 3.08 -29.00
N SER A 27 17.55 4.24 -29.57
CA SER A 27 17.82 5.47 -28.80
C SER A 27 16.58 5.97 -28.07
N ILE A 28 15.43 6.04 -28.74
CA ILE A 28 14.15 6.46 -28.12
C ILE A 28 13.77 5.50 -26.99
N PHE A 29 13.93 4.20 -27.20
CA PHE A 29 13.67 3.18 -26.18
C PHE A 29 14.59 3.35 -24.96
N THR A 30 15.89 3.53 -25.18
CA THR A 30 16.88 3.76 -24.11
C THR A 30 16.58 5.05 -23.34
N VAL A 31 16.18 6.11 -24.03
CA VAL A 31 15.76 7.38 -23.43
C VAL A 31 14.50 7.21 -22.60
N TYR A 32 13.50 6.47 -23.10
CA TYR A 32 12.28 6.18 -22.36
C TYR A 32 12.56 5.41 -21.07
N GLN A 33 13.38 4.35 -21.16
CA GLN A 33 13.83 3.60 -20.00
C GLN A 33 14.52 4.52 -19.00
N ALA A 34 15.46 5.34 -19.44
CA ALA A 34 16.16 6.24 -18.54
C ALA A 34 15.23 7.31 -17.93
N ALA A 35 14.26 7.81 -18.68
CA ALA A 35 13.25 8.75 -18.18
C ALA A 35 12.32 8.16 -17.11
N SER A 36 12.14 6.83 -17.10
CA SER A 36 11.42 6.13 -16.02
C SER A 36 12.18 6.12 -14.68
N GLN A 37 13.42 6.59 -14.66
CA GLN A 37 14.36 6.60 -13.52
C GLN A 37 14.89 5.22 -13.14
N GLU A 38 14.72 4.23 -14.01
CA GLU A 38 15.16 2.85 -13.79
C GLU A 38 16.42 2.53 -14.61
N GLY A 39 17.48 2.05 -13.95
CA GLY A 39 18.71 1.60 -14.60
C GLY A 39 19.54 2.68 -15.35
N TRP A 40 19.08 3.94 -15.37
CA TRP A 40 19.72 5.04 -16.12
C TRP A 40 21.17 5.32 -15.69
N VAL A 41 21.47 5.12 -14.40
CA VAL A 41 22.83 5.33 -13.85
C VAL A 41 23.82 4.35 -14.46
N PHE A 42 23.43 3.09 -14.68
CA PHE A 42 24.29 2.10 -15.31
C PHE A 42 24.54 2.41 -16.78
N ILE A 43 23.52 2.90 -17.49
CA ILE A 43 23.65 3.36 -18.88
C ILE A 43 24.59 4.58 -18.95
N MET A 44 24.45 5.51 -18.01
CA MET A 44 25.34 6.67 -17.87
C MET A 44 26.78 6.24 -17.61
N TYR A 45 27.04 5.30 -16.70
CA TYR A 45 28.40 4.82 -16.43
C TYR A 45 29.03 4.15 -17.65
N ARG A 46 28.28 3.30 -18.38
CA ARG A 46 28.75 2.73 -19.66
C ARG A 46 29.06 3.82 -20.69
N ALA A 47 28.27 4.89 -20.72
CA ALA A 47 28.53 6.05 -21.58
C ALA A 47 29.76 6.85 -21.15
N ILE A 48 30.02 7.01 -19.85
CA ILE A 48 31.24 7.67 -19.32
C ILE A 48 32.49 6.86 -19.66
N ASP A 49 32.41 5.54 -19.61
CA ASP A 49 33.55 4.66 -19.96
C ASP A 49 33.84 4.66 -21.47
N SER A 50 32.85 4.99 -22.30
CA SER A 50 32.95 4.94 -23.76
C SER A 50 33.15 6.31 -24.43
N LEU A 51 32.68 7.40 -23.81
CA LEU A 51 32.65 8.77 -24.34
C LEU A 51 33.22 9.75 -23.30
N PRO A 52 33.58 10.99 -23.69
CA PRO A 52 34.03 11.98 -22.72
C PRO A 52 33.03 12.19 -21.58
N ALA A 53 33.49 12.03 -20.34
CA ALA A 53 32.66 11.98 -19.13
C ALA A 53 31.67 13.16 -19.00
N TRP A 54 32.10 14.37 -19.36
CA TRP A 54 31.27 15.58 -19.30
C TRP A 54 30.03 15.50 -20.21
N ARG A 55 30.12 14.85 -21.38
CA ARG A 55 29.00 14.72 -22.32
C ARG A 55 27.93 13.80 -21.77
N ALA A 56 28.33 12.64 -21.26
CA ALA A 56 27.42 11.68 -20.65
C ALA A 56 26.76 12.27 -19.40
N ALA A 57 27.54 12.85 -18.49
CA ALA A 57 27.01 13.47 -17.28
C ALA A 57 26.03 14.61 -17.60
N PHE A 58 26.36 15.50 -18.54
CA PHE A 58 25.49 16.59 -18.94
C PHE A 58 24.19 16.09 -19.59
N TYR A 59 24.29 15.14 -20.53
CA TYR A 59 23.14 14.57 -21.23
C TYR A 59 22.17 13.89 -20.26
N PHE A 60 22.64 12.94 -19.44
CA PHE A 60 21.76 12.21 -18.52
C PHE A 60 21.20 13.10 -17.41
N SER A 61 21.99 14.04 -16.87
CA SER A 61 21.50 14.95 -15.81
C SER A 61 20.40 15.88 -16.33
N THR A 62 20.59 16.48 -17.51
CA THR A 62 19.57 17.35 -18.11
C THR A 62 18.33 16.55 -18.55
N MET A 63 18.52 15.37 -19.11
CA MET A 63 17.42 14.48 -19.50
C MET A 63 16.56 14.07 -18.30
N ILE A 64 17.16 13.67 -17.17
CA ILE A 64 16.40 13.34 -15.95
C ILE A 64 15.70 14.58 -15.39
N PHE A 65 16.37 15.73 -15.36
CA PHE A 65 15.76 16.97 -14.89
C PHE A 65 14.53 17.37 -15.71
N PHE A 66 14.60 17.28 -17.04
CA PHE A 66 13.48 17.63 -17.90
C PHE A 66 12.47 16.48 -18.02
N LEU A 67 12.85 15.30 -18.52
CA LEU A 67 11.87 14.26 -18.84
C LEU A 67 11.28 13.61 -17.58
N ALA A 68 12.10 13.19 -16.62
CA ALA A 68 11.57 12.45 -15.47
C ALA A 68 10.74 13.34 -14.54
N TRP A 69 11.15 14.61 -14.36
CA TRP A 69 10.43 15.54 -13.49
C TRP A 69 9.25 16.21 -14.19
N LEU A 70 9.43 16.71 -15.42
CA LEU A 70 8.36 17.44 -16.12
C LEU A 70 7.23 16.49 -16.54
N VAL A 71 7.54 15.35 -17.16
CA VAL A 71 6.51 14.48 -17.74
C VAL A 71 5.58 13.95 -16.65
N LYS A 72 6.12 13.37 -15.57
CA LYS A 72 5.30 12.87 -14.45
C LYS A 72 4.43 14.00 -13.87
N ASN A 73 4.99 15.18 -13.63
CA ASN A 73 4.26 16.31 -13.05
C ASN A 73 3.18 16.87 -13.98
N VAL A 74 3.41 16.92 -15.29
CA VAL A 74 2.39 17.36 -16.27
C VAL A 74 1.21 16.41 -16.28
N PHE A 75 1.43 15.09 -16.27
CA PHE A 75 0.34 14.13 -16.21
C PHE A 75 -0.45 14.23 -14.90
N ILE A 76 0.22 14.40 -13.76
CA ILE A 76 -0.45 14.65 -12.47
C ILE A 76 -1.31 15.93 -12.54
N ALA A 77 -0.82 17.00 -13.17
CA ALA A 77 -1.57 18.24 -13.35
C ALA A 77 -2.83 18.03 -14.20
N VAL A 78 -2.71 17.34 -15.35
CA VAL A 78 -3.85 17.02 -16.21
C VAL A 78 -4.89 16.18 -15.46
N ILE A 79 -4.46 15.14 -14.75
CA ILE A 79 -5.39 14.31 -13.97
C ILE A 79 -6.05 15.12 -12.85
N THR A 80 -5.32 15.99 -12.17
CA THR A 80 -5.88 16.90 -11.15
C THR A 80 -6.93 17.85 -11.76
N GLU A 81 -6.69 18.37 -12.95
CA GLU A 81 -7.65 19.19 -13.69
C GLU A 81 -8.92 18.39 -14.04
N THR A 82 -8.78 17.18 -14.58
CA THR A 82 -9.94 16.32 -14.86
C THR A 82 -10.75 15.98 -13.61
N PHE A 83 -10.11 15.75 -12.45
CA PHE A 83 -10.82 15.55 -11.18
C PHE A 83 -11.55 16.81 -10.72
N ASN A 84 -10.97 17.98 -10.92
CA ASN A 84 -11.61 19.25 -10.63
C ASN A 84 -12.82 19.49 -11.54
N GLU A 85 -12.73 19.18 -12.83
CA GLU A 85 -13.85 19.24 -13.77
C GLU A 85 -14.99 18.30 -13.36
N ILE A 86 -14.68 17.03 -13.07
CA ILE A 86 -15.66 16.04 -12.57
C ILE A 86 -16.35 16.56 -11.30
N ARG A 87 -15.60 17.15 -10.38
CA ARG A 87 -16.15 17.76 -9.16
C ARG A 87 -17.10 18.92 -9.49
N VAL A 88 -16.71 19.82 -10.38
CA VAL A 88 -17.53 20.98 -10.78
C VAL A 88 -18.81 20.51 -11.46
N GLN A 89 -18.73 19.54 -12.37
CA GLN A 89 -19.90 18.92 -13.01
C GLN A 89 -20.83 18.28 -11.99
N PHE A 90 -20.29 17.51 -11.04
CA PHE A 90 -21.08 16.92 -9.97
C PHE A 90 -21.75 17.99 -9.10
N GLN A 91 -21.03 19.08 -8.78
CA GLN A 91 -21.59 20.20 -8.02
C GLN A 91 -22.70 20.94 -8.81
N GLN A 92 -22.60 21.07 -10.13
CA GLN A 92 -23.65 21.67 -10.96
C GLN A 92 -24.88 20.76 -11.07
N MET A 93 -24.69 19.44 -11.25
CA MET A 93 -25.79 18.47 -11.35
C MET A 93 -26.54 18.27 -10.02
N TRP A 94 -25.82 18.26 -8.89
CA TRP A 94 -26.36 17.89 -7.59
C TRP A 94 -26.51 19.06 -6.61
N GLY A 95 -25.81 20.17 -6.84
CA GLY A 95 -25.91 21.38 -6.02
C GLY A 95 -27.28 22.05 -6.09
N ALA A 96 -28.04 21.81 -7.16
CA ALA A 96 -29.42 22.27 -7.27
C ALA A 96 -30.45 21.38 -6.53
N ARG A 97 -30.08 20.17 -6.07
CA ARG A 97 -31.06 19.17 -5.59
C ARG A 97 -30.74 18.51 -4.24
N GLY A 98 -29.64 18.85 -3.59
CA GLY A 98 -29.19 18.19 -2.36
C GLY A 98 -29.59 18.88 -1.06
N HIS A 99 -30.84 18.74 -0.62
CA HIS A 99 -31.15 18.88 0.81
C HIS A 99 -30.27 17.86 1.56
N ILE A 100 -29.34 18.34 2.38
CA ILE A 100 -28.41 17.50 3.15
C ILE A 100 -29.26 16.62 4.08
N GLN A 101 -29.46 15.36 3.69
CA GLN A 101 -29.99 14.33 4.57
C GLN A 101 -28.90 14.09 5.62
N LYS A 102 -28.98 14.84 6.73
CA LYS A 102 -28.13 14.70 7.92
C LYS A 102 -28.26 13.28 8.46
N THR A 103 -27.45 12.38 7.90
CA THR A 103 -27.30 10.99 8.35
C THR A 103 -26.05 10.86 9.21
N ALA A 104 -25.77 11.89 10.00
CA ALA A 104 -24.75 11.88 11.04
C ALA A 104 -25.46 12.34 12.30
N ALA A 105 -25.69 11.39 13.22
CA ALA A 105 -26.17 11.51 14.59
C ALA A 105 -27.09 12.71 14.85
N SER A 106 -28.36 12.45 15.13
CA SER A 106 -29.30 13.43 15.66
C SER A 106 -28.70 14.11 16.90
N GLN A 107 -28.03 15.24 16.67
CA GLN A 107 -27.50 16.15 17.67
C GLN A 107 -28.64 17.13 17.96
N ILE A 108 -29.26 17.00 19.12
CA ILE A 108 -30.24 17.97 19.60
C ILE A 108 -29.49 18.99 20.47
N LEU A 109 -29.79 20.27 20.25
CA LEU A 109 -29.44 21.34 21.18
C LEU A 109 -30.28 21.16 22.44
N SER A 110 -29.68 20.64 23.50
CA SER A 110 -30.31 20.57 24.83
C SER A 110 -29.92 21.84 25.58
N GLY A 111 -30.90 22.68 25.90
CA GLY A 111 -30.71 23.91 26.68
C GLY A 111 -31.04 23.65 28.15
N ASN A 112 -30.12 24.01 29.05
CA ASN A 112 -30.41 24.27 30.46
C ASN A 112 -30.13 25.76 30.74
N ASP A 113 -30.56 26.28 31.90
CA ASP A 113 -30.45 27.69 32.34
C ASP A 113 -29.03 28.32 32.31
N SER A 114 -27.99 27.57 31.93
CA SER A 114 -26.61 28.02 31.76
C SER A 114 -26.06 27.92 30.31
N GLY A 115 -26.92 27.65 29.32
CA GLY A 115 -26.57 27.75 27.90
C GLY A 115 -26.89 26.49 27.08
N TRP A 116 -26.80 26.64 25.75
CA TRP A 116 -27.09 25.59 24.78
C TRP A 116 -25.93 24.61 24.65
N ARG A 117 -26.19 23.32 24.88
CA ARG A 117 -25.21 22.24 24.65
C ARG A 117 -25.68 21.34 23.52
N LEU A 118 -24.78 21.07 22.57
CA LEU A 118 -25.01 20.09 21.52
C LEU A 118 -24.88 18.68 22.13
N VAL A 119 -25.98 17.93 22.20
CA VAL A 119 -26.01 16.57 22.78
C VAL A 119 -26.49 15.59 21.71
N THR A 120 -25.70 14.55 21.47
CA THR A 120 -26.07 13.41 20.62
C THR A 120 -27.15 12.58 21.33
N ILE A 121 -28.32 12.38 20.71
CA ILE A 121 -29.45 11.62 21.31
C ILE A 121 -29.06 10.19 21.73
N ASP A 122 -27.97 9.65 21.19
CA ASP A 122 -27.52 8.29 21.44
C ASP A 122 -26.78 8.06 22.77
N ASP A 123 -26.48 9.11 23.56
CA ASP A 123 -25.70 8.96 24.81
C ASP A 123 -26.53 8.56 26.05
N ASN A 124 -27.87 8.52 25.97
CA ASN A 124 -28.73 8.44 27.16
C ASN A 124 -29.67 7.20 27.25
N LYS A 125 -29.51 6.19 26.39
CA LYS A 125 -30.19 4.89 26.58
C LYS A 125 -29.17 3.74 26.54
N HIS A 126 -28.37 3.66 27.61
CA HIS A 126 -27.50 2.50 27.85
C HIS A 126 -28.38 1.32 28.26
N GLY A 127 -28.72 0.46 27.30
CA GLY A 127 -29.47 -0.77 27.52
C GLY A 127 -28.62 -1.91 28.13
N GLY A 128 -27.58 -1.58 28.90
CA GLY A 128 -26.71 -2.54 29.58
C GLY A 128 -27.19 -2.79 31.01
N LEU A 129 -26.95 -3.99 31.54
CA LEU A 129 -27.21 -4.32 32.95
C LEU A 129 -26.10 -3.82 33.91
N ALA A 130 -25.16 -3.01 33.41
CA ALA A 130 -23.98 -2.63 34.16
C ALA A 130 -24.28 -1.49 35.16
N PRO A 131 -23.70 -1.53 36.38
CA PRO A 131 -23.82 -0.43 37.34
C PRO A 131 -23.26 0.88 36.79
N GLU A 132 -23.82 2.01 37.24
CA GLU A 132 -23.35 3.38 36.91
C GLU A 132 -21.84 3.59 37.19
N THR A 133 -21.29 2.88 38.17
CA THR A 133 -19.85 2.90 38.47
C THR A 133 -18.99 2.33 37.34
N CYS A 134 -19.44 1.28 36.66
CA CYS A 134 -18.73 0.72 35.50
C CYS A 134 -18.75 1.68 34.31
N HIS A 135 -19.86 2.39 34.12
CA HIS A 135 -19.95 3.45 33.12
C HIS A 135 -19.04 4.65 33.45
N ALA A 136 -18.91 5.00 34.73
CA ALA A 136 -17.97 6.03 35.18
C ALA A 136 -16.50 5.63 34.91
N ILE A 137 -16.14 4.37 35.13
CA ILE A 137 -14.80 3.83 34.82
C ILE A 137 -14.54 3.86 33.30
N LEU A 138 -15.50 3.43 32.49
CA LEU A 138 -15.35 3.42 31.02
C LEU A 138 -15.14 4.83 30.45
N ARG A 139 -15.80 5.85 31.01
CA ARG A 139 -15.65 7.26 30.61
C ARG A 139 -14.39 7.93 31.14
N SER A 140 -13.68 7.28 32.07
CA SER A 140 -12.49 7.83 32.69
C SER A 140 -11.33 7.96 31.69
N PRO A 141 -10.62 9.11 31.67
CA PRO A 141 -9.41 9.25 30.85
C PRO A 141 -8.31 8.27 31.29
N TYR A 142 -8.29 7.87 32.56
CA TYR A 142 -7.31 6.92 33.08
C TYR A 142 -7.47 5.52 32.47
N PHE A 143 -8.71 5.05 32.28
CA PHE A 143 -8.96 3.78 31.62
C PHE A 143 -8.45 3.78 30.18
N ARG A 144 -8.75 4.86 29.43
CA ARG A 144 -8.25 5.02 28.05
C ARG A 144 -6.71 5.06 28.00
N MET A 145 -6.06 5.80 28.90
CA MET A 145 -4.60 5.87 28.97
C MET A 145 -3.97 4.51 29.33
N LEU A 146 -4.58 3.77 30.26
CA LEU A 146 -4.12 2.43 30.63
C LEU A 146 -4.15 1.48 29.44
N VAL A 147 -5.27 1.41 28.71
CA VAL A 147 -5.41 0.56 27.53
C VAL A 147 -4.37 0.94 26.45
N MET A 148 -4.19 2.23 26.18
CA MET A 148 -3.19 2.70 25.21
C MET A 148 -1.76 2.33 25.63
N THR A 149 -1.46 2.43 26.92
CA THR A 149 -0.14 2.04 27.47
C THR A 149 0.10 0.54 27.34
N VAL A 150 -0.93 -0.29 27.59
CA VAL A 150 -0.85 -1.75 27.42
C VAL A 150 -0.61 -2.12 25.95
N ILE A 151 -1.31 -1.48 25.00
CA ILE A 151 -1.11 -1.70 23.57
C ILE A 151 0.30 -1.29 23.14
N LEU A 152 0.78 -0.12 23.60
CA LEU A 152 2.13 0.36 23.32
C LEU A 152 3.19 -0.60 23.88
N ALA A 153 3.03 -1.06 25.13
CA ALA A 153 3.93 -2.01 25.76
C ALA A 153 3.95 -3.35 25.00
N ASN A 154 2.80 -3.85 24.54
CA ASN A 154 2.72 -5.06 23.72
C ASN A 154 3.50 -4.91 22.41
N GLY A 155 3.34 -3.77 21.72
CA GLY A 155 4.09 -3.46 20.51
C GLY A 155 5.61 -3.39 20.73
N ILE A 156 6.04 -2.71 21.80
CA ILE A 156 7.47 -2.61 22.16
C ILE A 156 8.04 -3.99 22.47
N VAL A 157 7.39 -4.78 23.31
CA VAL A 157 7.85 -6.14 23.66
C VAL A 157 7.99 -6.98 22.39
N THR A 158 6.98 -6.97 21.52
CA THR A 158 7.04 -7.71 20.25
C THR A 158 8.20 -7.24 19.37
N ALA A 159 8.46 -5.93 19.30
CA ALA A 159 9.56 -5.35 18.54
C ALA A 159 10.95 -5.69 19.14
N THR A 160 11.04 -6.02 20.43
CA THR A 160 12.31 -6.45 21.06
C THR A 160 12.73 -7.87 20.70
N MET A 161 11.88 -8.64 20.00
CA MET A 161 12.20 -10.00 19.60
C MET A 161 13.38 -10.01 18.62
N THR A 162 14.51 -10.58 19.05
CA THR A 162 15.73 -10.67 18.23
C THR A 162 15.97 -12.10 17.78
N PHE A 163 16.08 -12.30 16.47
CA PHE A 163 16.41 -13.59 15.88
C PHE A 163 17.92 -13.69 15.66
N LYS A 164 18.61 -14.41 16.55
CA LYS A 164 20.03 -14.75 16.35
C LYS A 164 20.12 -15.93 15.38
N HIS A 165 20.93 -15.79 14.34
CA HIS A 165 21.18 -16.85 13.35
C HIS A 165 22.27 -17.80 13.83
N ASP A 166 22.07 -18.42 15.00
CA ASP A 166 23.05 -19.28 15.67
C ASP A 166 22.74 -20.78 15.53
N GLY A 167 21.85 -21.15 14.60
CA GLY A 167 21.46 -22.54 14.34
C GLY A 167 20.47 -23.14 15.34
N ARG A 168 20.04 -22.39 16.37
CA ARG A 168 19.00 -22.85 17.29
C ARG A 168 17.63 -22.91 16.62
N PRO A 169 16.77 -23.87 17.00
CA PRO A 169 15.41 -23.93 16.48
C PRO A 169 14.64 -22.67 16.88
N ARG A 170 13.87 -22.11 15.94
CA ARG A 170 13.12 -20.85 16.12
C ARG A 170 12.15 -20.90 17.31
N SER A 171 11.63 -22.08 17.67
CA SER A 171 10.70 -22.29 18.79
C SER A 171 11.22 -21.76 20.12
N VAL A 172 12.53 -21.85 20.38
CA VAL A 172 13.14 -21.40 21.64
C VAL A 172 12.99 -19.89 21.83
N PHE A 173 13.03 -19.12 20.73
CA PHE A 173 12.79 -17.68 20.80
C PHE A 173 11.31 -17.37 21.07
N TYR A 174 10.38 -18.20 20.59
CA TYR A 174 8.95 -17.97 20.76
C TYR A 174 8.44 -18.34 22.15
N GLU A 175 9.02 -19.33 22.85
CA GLU A 175 8.51 -19.80 24.14
C GLU A 175 8.35 -18.68 25.18
N ARG A 176 9.36 -17.81 25.32
CA ARG A 176 9.27 -16.68 26.27
C ARG A 176 8.25 -15.64 25.85
N TYR A 177 8.23 -15.29 24.56
CA TYR A 177 7.35 -14.25 24.02
C TYR A 177 5.90 -14.71 23.95
N TYR A 178 5.65 -16.01 23.80
CA TYR A 178 4.32 -16.62 23.81
C TYR A 178 3.58 -16.33 25.12
N TYR A 179 4.21 -16.58 26.27
CA TYR A 179 3.57 -16.29 27.56
C TYR A 179 3.32 -14.80 27.78
N ILE A 180 4.19 -13.94 27.27
CA ILE A 180 4.00 -12.49 27.38
C ILE A 180 2.83 -12.04 26.48
N GLU A 181 2.78 -12.56 25.25
CA GLU A 181 1.69 -12.29 24.31
C GLU A 181 0.34 -12.81 24.82
N LEU A 182 0.33 -13.96 25.49
CA LEU A 182 -0.84 -14.51 26.17
C LEU A 182 -1.38 -13.53 27.22
N VAL A 183 -0.50 -12.99 28.08
CA VAL A 183 -0.89 -12.03 29.11
C VAL A 183 -1.47 -10.75 28.50
N PHE A 184 -0.81 -10.19 27.48
CA PHE A 184 -1.32 -9.00 26.79
C PHE A 184 -2.67 -9.24 26.10
N THR A 185 -2.82 -10.39 25.46
CA THR A 185 -4.08 -10.79 24.80
C THR A 185 -5.20 -10.91 25.82
N CYS A 186 -4.99 -11.59 26.94
CA CYS A 186 -5.99 -11.70 28.01
C CYS A 186 -6.40 -10.32 28.56
N LEU A 187 -5.46 -9.38 28.75
CA LEU A 187 -5.77 -8.04 29.22
C LEU A 187 -6.63 -7.24 28.23
N LEU A 188 -6.36 -7.36 26.93
CA LEU A 188 -7.11 -6.67 25.87
C LEU A 188 -8.47 -7.33 25.58
N ASP A 189 -8.57 -8.64 25.75
CA ASP A 189 -9.83 -9.37 25.67
C ASP A 189 -10.74 -8.99 26.85
N LEU A 190 -10.19 -8.86 28.07
CA LEU A 190 -10.92 -8.36 29.24
C LEU A 190 -11.40 -6.93 29.04
N GLU A 191 -10.60 -6.05 28.43
CA GLU A 191 -11.02 -4.70 28.06
C GLU A 191 -12.21 -4.72 27.10
N THR A 192 -12.16 -5.58 26.08
CA THR A 192 -13.23 -5.74 25.09
C THR A 192 -14.52 -6.27 25.74
N LEU A 193 -14.41 -7.29 26.58
CA LEU A 193 -15.53 -7.84 27.35
C LEU A 193 -16.13 -6.80 28.31
N PHE A 194 -15.29 -6.03 28.99
CA PHE A 194 -15.74 -4.94 29.87
C PHE A 194 -16.54 -3.89 29.10
N LYS A 195 -16.06 -3.47 27.91
CA LYS A 195 -16.81 -2.55 27.04
C LYS A 195 -18.15 -3.12 26.58
N ILE A 196 -18.20 -4.40 26.18
CA ILE A 196 -19.44 -5.08 25.78
C ILE A 196 -20.42 -5.15 26.95
N TYR A 197 -19.92 -5.44 28.15
CA TYR A 197 -20.73 -5.49 29.36
C TYR A 197 -21.33 -4.12 29.71
N CYS A 198 -20.54 -3.04 29.67
CA CYS A 198 -21.02 -1.68 29.93
C CYS A 198 -22.01 -1.19 28.86
N LEU A 199 -21.65 -1.25 27.59
CA LEU A 199 -22.43 -0.64 26.50
C LEU A 199 -23.59 -1.52 26.02
N GLY A 200 -23.60 -2.80 26.39
CA GLY A 200 -24.46 -3.81 25.81
C GLY A 200 -24.07 -4.15 24.37
N TRP A 201 -24.39 -5.37 23.90
CA TRP A 201 -24.01 -5.84 22.56
C TRP A 201 -24.47 -4.92 21.42
N ARG A 202 -25.71 -4.44 21.48
CA ARG A 202 -26.30 -3.56 20.45
C ARG A 202 -25.63 -2.18 20.43
N GLY A 203 -25.31 -1.62 21.59
CA GLY A 203 -24.61 -0.34 21.71
C GLY A 203 -23.17 -0.44 21.23
N TYR A 204 -22.46 -1.49 21.66
CA TYR A 204 -21.09 -1.77 21.26
C TYR A 204 -20.94 -1.92 19.74
N TYR A 205 -21.80 -2.73 19.10
CA TYR A 205 -21.72 -3.00 17.67
C TYR A 205 -22.16 -1.82 16.77
N LYS A 206 -22.72 -0.75 17.33
CA LYS A 206 -23.13 0.43 16.56
C LYS A 206 -21.92 1.23 16.04
N HIS A 207 -20.83 1.29 16.81
CA HIS A 207 -19.65 2.08 16.45
C HIS A 207 -18.63 1.24 15.65
N SER A 208 -18.14 1.78 14.52
CA SER A 208 -17.18 1.09 13.65
C SER A 208 -15.85 0.77 14.34
N ILE A 209 -15.38 1.63 15.26
CA ILE A 209 -14.15 1.38 16.02
C ILE A 209 -14.27 0.15 16.92
N HIS A 210 -15.40 -0.04 17.58
CA HIS A 210 -15.64 -1.19 18.45
C HIS A 210 -15.77 -2.49 17.65
N LYS A 211 -16.25 -2.44 16.40
CA LYS A 211 -16.19 -3.58 15.47
C LYS A 211 -14.74 -3.97 15.16
N PHE A 212 -13.87 -2.99 14.91
CA PHE A 212 -12.43 -3.24 14.69
C PHE A 212 -11.74 -3.79 15.95
N GLU A 213 -12.02 -3.24 17.13
CA GLU A 213 -11.51 -3.75 18.41
C GLU A 213 -11.93 -5.21 18.65
N LEU A 214 -13.19 -5.55 18.38
CA LEU A 214 -13.69 -6.92 18.52
C LEU A 214 -13.05 -7.89 17.51
N LEU A 215 -12.85 -7.44 16.27
CA LEU A 215 -12.16 -8.22 15.25
C LEU A 215 -10.71 -8.53 15.67
N LEU A 216 -10.01 -7.52 16.20
CA LEU A 216 -8.64 -7.68 16.70
C LEU A 216 -8.60 -8.62 17.91
N ALA A 217 -9.49 -8.46 18.88
CA ALA A 217 -9.60 -9.34 20.04
C ALA A 217 -9.77 -10.79 19.58
N ALA A 218 -10.82 -11.09 18.82
CA ALA A 218 -11.09 -12.44 18.30
C ALA A 218 -9.94 -13.02 17.47
N GLY A 219 -9.35 -12.22 16.56
CA GLY A 219 -8.22 -12.64 15.74
C GLY A 219 -6.98 -12.97 16.58
N THR A 220 -6.74 -12.21 17.65
CA THR A 220 -5.61 -12.47 18.54
C THR A 220 -5.86 -13.60 19.54
N THR A 221 -7.09 -13.79 20.01
CA THR A 221 -7.47 -14.99 20.78
C THR A 221 -7.30 -16.26 19.94
N LEU A 222 -7.56 -16.20 18.63
CA LEU A 222 -7.28 -17.31 17.72
C LEU A 222 -5.77 -17.51 17.50
N HIS A 223 -4.99 -16.43 17.43
CA HIS A 223 -3.54 -16.47 17.25
C HIS A 223 -2.80 -17.13 18.42
N ILE A 224 -3.23 -16.93 19.68
CA ILE A 224 -2.58 -17.53 20.86
C ILE A 224 -2.81 -19.05 20.99
N VAL A 225 -3.71 -19.64 20.19
CA VAL A 225 -3.89 -21.09 20.17
C VAL A 225 -2.58 -21.72 19.66
N PRO A 226 -1.98 -22.69 20.38
CA PRO A 226 -0.65 -23.21 20.06
C PRO A 226 -0.47 -23.69 18.60
N MET A 227 -1.54 -24.19 17.98
CA MET A 227 -1.56 -24.62 16.58
C MET A 227 -1.37 -23.45 15.58
N PHE A 228 -1.81 -22.24 15.91
CA PHE A 228 -1.83 -21.09 15.01
C PHE A 228 -0.80 -20.01 15.34
N TYR A 229 0.01 -20.18 16.39
CA TYR A 229 0.98 -19.17 16.80
C TYR A 229 2.02 -18.82 15.71
N PRO A 230 2.59 -19.78 14.93
CA PRO A 230 3.49 -19.45 13.82
C PRO A 230 2.77 -19.19 12.48
N SER A 231 1.47 -18.88 12.49
CA SER A 231 0.68 -18.65 11.27
C SER A 231 0.56 -17.17 10.90
N GLY A 232 -0.04 -16.87 9.75
CA GLY A 232 -0.35 -15.50 9.33
C GLY A 232 -1.30 -14.74 10.27
N LEU A 233 -1.87 -15.38 11.30
CA LEU A 233 -2.69 -14.67 12.30
C LEU A 233 -1.89 -13.65 13.12
N THR A 234 -0.55 -13.66 13.06
CA THR A 234 0.31 -12.59 13.59
C THR A 234 -0.08 -11.20 13.07
N TYR A 235 -0.71 -11.09 11.89
CA TYR A 235 -1.21 -9.81 11.39
C TYR A 235 -2.18 -9.14 12.37
N PHE A 236 -3.06 -9.89 13.04
CA PHE A 236 -4.00 -9.31 14.02
C PHE A 236 -3.28 -8.74 15.24
N GLN A 237 -2.21 -9.38 15.70
CA GLN A 237 -1.36 -8.86 16.77
C GLN A 237 -0.71 -7.54 16.35
N VAL A 238 -0.09 -7.49 15.17
CA VAL A 238 0.59 -6.27 14.68
C VAL A 238 -0.40 -5.13 14.43
N LEU A 239 -1.60 -5.43 13.91
CA LEU A 239 -2.65 -4.44 13.65
C LEU A 239 -3.18 -3.77 14.93
N ARG A 240 -2.91 -4.30 16.13
CA ARG A 240 -3.27 -3.62 17.39
C ARG A 240 -2.67 -2.22 17.50
N VAL A 241 -1.48 -2.00 16.94
CA VAL A 241 -0.80 -0.69 16.93
C VAL A 241 -1.66 0.39 16.27
N VAL A 242 -2.53 0.03 15.32
CA VAL A 242 -3.47 0.97 14.67
C VAL A 242 -4.41 1.62 15.70
N ARG A 243 -4.72 0.95 16.81
CA ARG A 243 -5.55 1.53 17.89
C ARG A 243 -4.88 2.77 18.53
N LEU A 244 -3.56 2.90 18.46
CA LEU A 244 -2.82 4.06 18.97
C LEU A 244 -3.10 5.34 18.17
N ILE A 245 -3.72 5.27 16.99
CA ILE A 245 -4.21 6.46 16.27
C ILE A 245 -5.13 7.30 17.17
N LYS A 246 -5.90 6.65 18.04
CA LYS A 246 -6.79 7.31 19.01
C LYS A 246 -6.03 8.04 20.13
N ALA A 247 -4.73 7.87 20.27
CA ALA A 247 -3.95 8.65 21.24
C ALA A 247 -3.81 10.12 20.80
N SER A 248 -3.83 10.38 19.49
CA SER A 248 -3.69 11.72 18.93
C SER A 248 -4.93 12.12 18.12
N PRO A 249 -5.76 13.06 18.60
CA PRO A 249 -6.92 13.53 17.84
C PRO A 249 -6.50 14.24 16.53
N MET A 250 -5.29 14.79 16.48
CA MET A 250 -4.72 15.35 15.24
C MET A 250 -4.47 14.24 14.21
N LEU A 251 -3.82 13.14 14.61
CA LEU A 251 -3.59 11.99 13.74
C LEU A 251 -4.90 11.34 13.30
N GLU A 252 -5.85 11.15 14.22
CA GLU A 252 -7.18 10.63 13.90
C GLU A 252 -7.89 11.50 12.86
N GLY A 253 -7.89 12.82 13.06
CA GLY A 253 -8.47 13.78 12.13
C GLY A 253 -7.78 13.79 10.77
N PHE A 254 -6.45 13.62 10.75
CA PHE A 254 -5.66 13.51 9.52
C PHE A 254 -5.98 12.23 8.74
N VAL A 255 -6.01 11.08 9.41
CA VAL A 255 -6.38 9.77 8.82
C VAL A 255 -7.79 9.85 8.23
N TYR A 256 -8.76 10.39 8.99
CA TYR A 256 -10.13 10.55 8.49
C TYR A 256 -10.22 11.45 7.26
N LYS A 257 -9.40 12.52 7.20
CA LYS A 257 -9.34 13.43 6.04
C LYS A 257 -8.67 12.80 4.82
N ILE A 258 -7.56 12.08 4.99
CA ILE A 258 -6.84 11.41 3.89
C ILE A 258 -7.69 10.31 3.27
N PHE A 259 -8.18 9.38 4.09
CA PHE A 259 -8.96 8.25 3.59
C PHE A 259 -10.36 8.69 3.14
N GLY A 260 -10.83 9.84 3.64
CA GLY A 260 -12.10 10.45 3.27
C GLY A 260 -13.28 9.48 3.38
N PRO A 261 -14.33 9.66 2.57
CA PRO A 261 -15.33 8.62 2.37
C PRO A 261 -14.65 7.42 1.71
N GLY A 262 -14.48 6.32 2.45
CA GLY A 262 -13.77 5.11 1.98
C GLY A 262 -14.31 4.52 0.66
N LYS A 263 -15.50 4.94 0.21
CA LYS A 263 -16.04 4.62 -1.11
C LYS A 263 -15.17 5.11 -2.27
N LYS A 264 -14.52 6.29 -2.17
CA LYS A 264 -13.70 6.84 -3.27
C LYS A 264 -12.39 6.08 -3.42
N LEU A 265 -11.59 6.04 -2.35
CA LEU A 265 -10.32 5.32 -2.34
C LEU A 265 -10.53 3.81 -2.58
N GLY A 266 -11.57 3.23 -1.98
CA GLY A 266 -11.90 1.81 -2.19
C GLY A 266 -12.22 1.48 -3.64
N SER A 267 -12.95 2.34 -4.35
CA SER A 267 -13.23 2.15 -5.78
C SER A 267 -11.96 2.17 -6.63
N LEU A 268 -11.01 3.07 -6.32
CA LEU A 268 -9.74 3.16 -7.03
C LEU A 268 -8.83 1.94 -6.75
N ILE A 269 -8.79 1.47 -5.50
CA ILE A 269 -8.07 0.25 -5.13
C ILE A 269 -8.65 -0.96 -5.86
N ILE A 270 -9.98 -1.11 -5.88
CA ILE A 270 -10.66 -2.21 -6.59
C ILE A 270 -10.36 -2.13 -8.09
N PHE A 271 -10.44 -0.94 -8.69
CA PHE A 271 -10.07 -0.74 -10.10
C PHE A 271 -8.63 -1.18 -10.38
N THR A 272 -7.68 -0.78 -9.54
CA THR A 272 -6.26 -1.15 -9.68
C THR A 272 -6.04 -2.65 -9.54
N MET A 273 -6.72 -3.29 -8.58
CA MET A 273 -6.67 -4.75 -8.42
C MET A 273 -7.28 -5.49 -9.61
N CYS A 274 -8.41 -5.03 -10.13
CA CYS A 274 -9.02 -5.59 -11.34
C CYS A 274 -8.09 -5.45 -12.55
N LEU A 275 -7.48 -4.28 -12.74
CA LEU A 275 -6.51 -4.04 -13.82
C LEU A 275 -5.31 -5.00 -13.70
N LEU A 276 -4.76 -5.17 -12.49
CA LEU A 276 -3.67 -6.12 -12.24
C LEU A 276 -4.09 -7.56 -12.57
N ILE A 277 -5.25 -8.01 -12.11
CA ILE A 277 -5.75 -9.37 -12.40
C ILE A 277 -5.92 -9.59 -13.91
N ILE A 278 -6.53 -8.63 -14.62
CA ILE A 278 -6.76 -8.71 -16.06
C ILE A 278 -5.43 -8.73 -16.82
N SER A 279 -4.55 -7.77 -16.55
CA SER A 279 -3.25 -7.66 -17.23
C SER A 279 -2.35 -8.86 -16.96
N SER A 280 -2.36 -9.40 -15.74
CA SER A 280 -1.63 -10.62 -15.36
C SER A 280 -2.19 -11.85 -16.08
N SER A 281 -3.51 -11.98 -16.18
CA SER A 281 -4.13 -13.07 -16.94
C SER A 281 -3.77 -13.01 -18.42
N ILE A 282 -3.77 -11.81 -19.01
CA ILE A 282 -3.35 -11.60 -20.41
C ILE A 282 -1.87 -11.95 -20.58
N SER A 283 -0.99 -11.40 -19.74
CA SER A 283 0.46 -11.67 -19.82
C SER A 283 0.78 -13.16 -19.65
N MET A 284 0.11 -13.83 -18.70
CA MET A 284 0.25 -15.27 -18.52
C MET A 284 -0.10 -16.03 -19.80
N GLN A 285 -1.26 -15.76 -20.41
CA GLN A 285 -1.65 -16.44 -21.65
C GLN A 285 -0.75 -16.09 -22.84
N LEU A 286 -0.17 -14.89 -22.86
CA LEU A 286 0.76 -14.46 -23.92
C LEU A 286 2.15 -15.08 -23.77
N PHE A 287 2.60 -15.41 -22.56
CA PHE A 287 4.01 -15.77 -22.31
C PHE A 287 4.21 -17.12 -21.62
N CYS A 288 3.15 -17.84 -21.24
CA CYS A 288 3.25 -19.17 -20.60
C CYS A 288 3.89 -20.25 -21.48
N PHE A 289 3.93 -20.05 -22.81
CA PHE A 289 4.58 -20.99 -23.73
C PHE A 289 6.11 -20.87 -23.75
N LEU A 290 6.68 -19.81 -23.16
CA LEU A 290 8.13 -19.61 -23.12
C LEU A 290 8.76 -20.62 -22.15
N CYS A 291 9.62 -21.48 -22.67
CA CYS A 291 10.36 -22.46 -21.86
C CYS A 291 11.36 -21.75 -20.94
N ASP A 292 11.61 -22.32 -19.76
CA ASP A 292 12.55 -21.80 -18.75
C ASP A 292 12.28 -20.32 -18.37
N PHE A 293 10.99 -19.98 -18.21
CA PHE A 293 10.55 -18.64 -17.83
C PHE A 293 9.45 -18.66 -16.77
N THR A 294 9.88 -18.61 -15.50
CA THR A 294 8.98 -18.72 -14.34
C THR A 294 8.08 -17.50 -14.13
N LYS A 295 8.43 -16.33 -14.69
CA LYS A 295 7.71 -15.06 -14.47
C LYS A 295 6.26 -15.07 -14.96
N PHE A 296 5.91 -15.89 -15.95
CA PHE A 296 4.55 -16.00 -16.50
C PHE A 296 4.07 -17.44 -16.66
N GLU A 297 4.70 -18.40 -15.97
CA GLU A 297 4.31 -19.82 -16.00
C GLU A 297 2.96 -20.06 -15.30
N SER A 298 2.74 -19.31 -14.22
CA SER A 298 1.61 -19.42 -13.30
C SER A 298 0.97 -18.06 -13.05
N PHE A 299 -0.30 -18.05 -12.59
CA PHE A 299 -1.01 -16.81 -12.31
C PHE A 299 -0.38 -15.95 -11.20
N PRO A 300 0.00 -16.49 -10.02
CA PRO A 300 0.64 -15.69 -8.97
C PRO A 300 1.96 -15.04 -9.42
N GLU A 301 2.75 -15.74 -10.22
CA GLU A 301 4.04 -15.29 -10.76
C GLU A 301 3.83 -14.19 -11.81
N ALA A 302 2.84 -14.38 -12.70
CA ALA A 302 2.41 -13.34 -13.64
C ALA A 302 1.89 -12.10 -12.90
N PHE A 303 1.13 -12.30 -11.81
CA PHE A 303 0.66 -11.21 -10.96
C PHE A 303 1.80 -10.45 -10.32
N MET A 304 2.80 -11.14 -9.78
CA MET A 304 4.00 -10.52 -9.21
C MET A 304 4.79 -9.75 -10.27
N SER A 305 4.91 -10.28 -11.48
CA SER A 305 5.61 -9.62 -12.59
C SER A 305 4.91 -8.34 -13.04
N MET A 306 3.58 -8.36 -13.17
CA MET A 306 2.80 -7.16 -13.52
C MET A 306 2.76 -6.14 -12.38
N PHE A 307 2.69 -6.61 -11.13
CA PHE A 307 2.82 -5.75 -9.96
C PHE A 307 4.20 -5.10 -9.86
N GLN A 308 5.27 -5.85 -10.14
CA GLN A 308 6.64 -5.33 -10.22
C GLN A 308 6.73 -4.19 -11.24
N ILE A 309 6.18 -4.37 -12.45
CA ILE A 309 6.12 -3.31 -13.46
C ILE A 309 5.32 -2.10 -12.96
N LEU A 310 4.20 -2.33 -12.25
CA LEU A 310 3.39 -1.27 -11.65
C LEU A 310 4.14 -0.45 -10.59
N THR A 311 5.06 -1.08 -9.85
CA THR A 311 5.92 -0.39 -8.88
C THR A 311 7.09 0.38 -9.50
N GLN A 312 7.30 0.26 -10.83
CA GLN A 312 8.46 0.79 -11.58
C GLN A 312 9.82 0.15 -11.23
N GLU A 313 9.88 -0.78 -10.28
CA GLU A 313 11.12 -1.43 -9.85
C GLU A 313 11.48 -2.60 -10.79
N ALA A 314 12.66 -2.53 -11.42
CA ALA A 314 13.20 -3.54 -12.32
C ALA A 314 12.22 -4.00 -13.43
N TRP A 315 11.33 -3.10 -13.87
CA TRP A 315 10.34 -3.39 -14.93
C TRP A 315 11.02 -3.71 -16.27
N VAL A 316 12.17 -3.08 -16.52
CA VAL A 316 12.99 -3.31 -17.72
C VAL A 316 13.51 -4.74 -17.73
N GLU A 317 13.92 -5.27 -16.59
CA GLU A 317 14.43 -6.65 -16.52
C GLU A 317 13.34 -7.66 -16.88
N VAL A 318 12.09 -7.43 -16.45
CA VAL A 318 10.95 -8.28 -16.84
C VAL A 318 10.74 -8.24 -18.37
N MET A 319 10.80 -7.05 -18.97
CA MET A 319 10.63 -6.88 -20.41
C MET A 319 11.81 -7.49 -21.19
N ASP A 320 13.05 -7.15 -20.86
CA ASP A 320 14.27 -7.65 -21.52
C ASP A 320 14.34 -9.17 -21.46
N GLU A 321 14.05 -9.76 -20.29
CA GLU A 321 14.06 -11.20 -20.10
C GLU A 321 13.01 -11.91 -20.96
N THR A 322 11.84 -11.29 -21.14
CA THR A 322 10.77 -11.78 -22.03
C THR A 322 11.16 -11.62 -23.50
N MET A 323 11.78 -10.49 -23.86
CA MET A 323 12.24 -10.20 -25.22
C MET A 323 13.34 -11.15 -25.69
N ILE A 324 14.29 -11.51 -24.81
CA ILE A 324 15.39 -12.46 -25.11
C ILE A 324 14.84 -13.86 -25.43
N ARG A 325 13.79 -14.28 -24.72
CA ARG A 325 13.18 -15.62 -24.87
C ARG A 325 12.16 -15.69 -25.99
N THR A 326 11.66 -14.56 -26.45
CA THR A 326 10.71 -14.46 -27.56
C THR A 326 11.43 -14.50 -28.91
N SER A 327 10.77 -15.02 -29.95
CA SER A 327 11.30 -15.00 -31.32
C SER A 327 11.58 -13.56 -31.81
N LYS A 328 12.67 -13.37 -32.55
CA LYS A 328 13.13 -12.06 -33.07
C LYS A 328 12.07 -11.24 -33.80
N THR A 329 11.13 -11.89 -34.47
CA THR A 329 10.03 -11.26 -35.21
C THR A 329 8.96 -10.64 -34.30
N LEU A 330 8.77 -11.22 -33.11
CA LEU A 330 7.77 -10.79 -32.13
C LEU A 330 8.36 -9.85 -31.07
N THR A 331 9.69 -9.81 -30.92
CA THR A 331 10.38 -8.95 -29.94
C THR A 331 9.92 -7.48 -29.96
N PRO A 332 9.75 -6.82 -31.12
CA PRO A 332 9.25 -5.43 -31.13
C PRO A 332 7.82 -5.31 -30.59
N LEU A 333 6.97 -6.30 -30.83
CA LEU A 333 5.59 -6.31 -30.33
C LEU A 333 5.55 -6.51 -28.82
N VAL A 334 6.43 -7.36 -28.28
CA VAL A 334 6.60 -7.57 -26.83
C VAL A 334 7.08 -6.28 -26.15
N ALA A 335 8.06 -5.59 -26.74
CA ALA A 335 8.52 -4.29 -26.24
C ALA A 335 7.37 -3.28 -26.18
N VAL A 336 6.60 -3.14 -27.28
CA VAL A 336 5.45 -2.23 -27.35
C VAL A 336 4.40 -2.59 -26.30
N TYR A 337 4.10 -3.89 -26.10
CA TYR A 337 3.16 -4.34 -25.07
C TYR A 337 3.56 -3.85 -23.66
N PHE A 338 4.80 -4.09 -23.25
CA PHE A 338 5.27 -3.71 -21.91
C PHE A 338 5.41 -2.20 -21.76
N ILE A 339 5.87 -1.48 -22.78
CA ILE A 339 5.96 -0.01 -22.76
C ILE A 339 4.57 0.61 -22.63
N LEU A 340 3.58 0.14 -23.39
CA LEU A 340 2.21 0.66 -23.30
C LEU A 340 1.59 0.39 -21.93
N TYR A 341 1.79 -0.81 -21.39
CA TYR A 341 1.34 -1.15 -20.04
C TYR A 341 2.02 -0.27 -18.98
N HIS A 342 3.35 -0.15 -19.02
CA HIS A 342 4.12 0.69 -18.11
C HIS A 342 3.69 2.16 -18.21
N LEU A 343 3.52 2.71 -19.42
CA LEU A 343 3.04 4.08 -19.62
C LEU A 343 1.64 4.27 -19.02
N PHE A 344 0.71 3.36 -19.30
CA PHE A 344 -0.66 3.43 -18.76
C PHE A 344 -0.67 3.41 -17.23
N VAL A 345 0.05 2.47 -16.63
CA VAL A 345 0.09 2.35 -15.18
C VAL A 345 0.76 3.55 -14.52
N THR A 346 1.89 3.99 -15.06
CA THR A 346 2.71 5.00 -14.38
C THR A 346 2.22 6.42 -14.57
N LEU A 347 1.63 6.72 -15.73
CA LEU A 347 1.12 8.06 -16.02
C LEU A 347 -0.35 8.22 -15.65
N ILE A 348 -1.15 7.15 -15.73
CA ILE A 348 -2.59 7.23 -15.43
C ILE A 348 -2.86 6.64 -14.05
N VAL A 349 -2.59 5.35 -13.83
CA VAL A 349 -3.00 4.68 -12.58
C VAL A 349 -2.33 5.31 -11.36
N LEU A 350 -1.01 5.52 -11.38
CA LEU A 350 -0.30 6.14 -10.26
C LEU A 350 -0.71 7.61 -10.05
N SER A 351 -1.05 8.35 -11.12
CA SER A 351 -1.52 9.74 -11.02
C SER A 351 -2.96 9.86 -10.53
N LEU A 352 -3.74 8.77 -10.55
CA LEU A 352 -5.10 8.73 -9.97
C LEU A 352 -5.08 8.59 -8.45
N PHE A 353 -4.00 8.05 -7.88
CA PHE A 353 -3.75 7.99 -6.44
C PHE A 353 -3.16 9.31 -5.94
#